data_AF-A0A1I6B0X0-F1
#
_entry.id   AF-A0A1I6B0X0-F1
#
_cell.length_a   1.000
_cell.length_b   1.000
_cell.length_c   1.000
_cell.angle_alpha   90.00
_cell.angle_beta   90.00
_cell.angle_gamma   90.00
#
_symmetry.space_group_name_H-M   'P 1'
#
loop_
_entity.id
_entity.type
_entity.pdbx_description
1 polymer ?
#
loop_
_entity_poly.entity_id
_entity_poly.type
_entity_poly.pdbx_seq_one_letter_code
_entity_poly.pdbx_strand_id
1 'polypeptide(L)'
;MPTSHSHLHPQSAVPSLSRLGRFLAGAQVLKETLSMIFLGLPLVKAAPLVLLSALPGVVLYLLHWHLALGRAGRVFAAVVWGFTLLDELWGLFLFQELDSPTRAQIRMLHWSYFLGLSFIVLALGELGWRWQIRRVRARRNVHHQAMLAGRQRR
;
A
#
# COMPACT_ATOMS: atom_id res chain seq x y z
N MET A 1 -33.27 35.40 -23.85
CA MET A 1 -33.03 33.96 -24.10
C MET A 1 -32.02 33.45 -23.08
N PRO A 2 -32.34 32.46 -22.23
CA PRO A 2 -31.40 31.92 -21.25
C PRO A 2 -30.69 30.70 -21.85
N THR A 3 -29.36 30.73 -21.93
CA THR A 3 -28.55 29.56 -22.31
C THR A 3 -27.86 28.99 -21.08
N SER A 4 -28.39 27.83 -20.65
CA SER A 4 -27.67 26.68 -20.12
C SER A 4 -26.68 26.91 -18.99
N HIS A 5 -27.17 26.77 -17.77
CA HIS A 5 -26.36 26.36 -16.62
C HIS A 5 -25.70 25.00 -16.92
N SER A 6 -24.41 25.03 -17.24
CA SER A 6 -23.55 23.86 -17.26
C SER A 6 -23.46 23.28 -15.85
N HIS A 7 -24.36 22.35 -15.53
CA HIS A 7 -24.24 21.46 -14.38
C HIS A 7 -22.99 20.58 -14.58
N LEU A 8 -21.83 21.10 -14.19
CA LEU A 8 -20.62 20.31 -13.98
C LEU A 8 -20.94 19.30 -12.86
N HIS A 9 -21.27 18.08 -13.24
CA HIS A 9 -21.27 16.95 -12.32
C HIS A 9 -19.90 16.93 -11.62
N PRO A 10 -19.84 16.99 -10.27
CA PRO A 10 -18.57 16.86 -9.58
C PRO A 10 -18.02 15.48 -9.95
N GLN A 11 -16.92 15.46 -10.70
CA GLN A 11 -16.16 14.25 -10.99
C GLN A 11 -16.02 13.51 -9.67
N SER A 12 -16.52 12.27 -9.63
CA SER A 12 -16.48 11.43 -8.43
C SER A 12 -15.03 11.38 -7.96
N ALA A 13 -14.70 12.16 -6.92
CA ALA A 13 -13.34 12.28 -6.44
C ALA A 13 -12.87 10.88 -6.08
N VAL A 14 -11.96 10.34 -6.90
CA VAL A 14 -11.44 8.99 -6.70
C VAL A 14 -10.94 8.94 -5.26
N PRO A 15 -11.48 8.04 -4.43
CA PRO A 15 -11.29 8.14 -3.01
C PRO A 15 -9.80 7.97 -2.68
N SER A 16 -9.16 9.10 -2.37
CA SER A 16 -7.72 9.18 -2.13
C SER A 16 -7.33 8.41 -0.87
N LEU A 17 -6.05 8.05 -0.85
CA LEU A 17 -5.40 7.41 0.29
C LEU A 17 -5.47 8.31 1.53
N SER A 18 -5.59 7.71 2.71
CA SER A 18 -5.61 8.46 3.96
C SER A 18 -4.23 9.04 4.31
N ARG A 19 -4.19 10.01 5.24
CA ARG A 19 -2.92 10.54 5.75
C ARG A 19 -2.02 9.43 6.33
N LEU A 20 -2.63 8.50 7.07
CA LEU A 20 -1.91 7.36 7.65
C LEU A 20 -1.39 6.41 6.57
N GLY A 21 -2.21 6.06 5.57
CA GLY A 21 -1.77 5.22 4.45
C GLY A 21 -0.62 5.84 3.66
N ARG A 22 -0.62 7.16 3.47
CA ARG A 22 0.50 7.87 2.79
C ARG A 22 1.76 7.87 3.64
N PHE A 23 1.61 8.06 4.95
CA PHE A 23 2.71 8.00 5.89
C PHE A 23 3.34 6.61 5.92
N LEU A 24 2.52 5.55 5.99
CA LEU A 24 3.00 4.16 5.95
C LEU A 24 3.70 3.85 4.62
N ALA A 25 3.18 4.33 3.49
CA ALA A 25 3.85 4.19 2.20
C ALA A 25 5.21 4.92 2.18
N GLY A 26 5.29 6.12 2.75
CA GLY A 26 6.57 6.84 2.90
C GLY A 26 7.56 6.13 3.82
N ALA A 27 7.08 5.53 4.92
CA ALA A 27 7.90 4.73 5.82
C ALA A 27 8.42 3.46 5.13
N GLN A 28 7.58 2.82 4.31
CA GLN A 28 7.97 1.66 3.49
C GLN A 28 9.06 2.04 2.48
N VAL A 29 8.90 3.16 1.76
CA VAL A 29 9.94 3.71 0.87
C VAL A 29 11.26 3.91 1.62
N LEU A 30 11.23 4.54 2.79
CA LEU A 30 12.44 4.76 3.58
C LEU A 30 13.10 3.44 3.98
N LYS A 31 12.30 2.46 4.43
CA LYS A 31 12.77 1.11 4.78
C LYS A 31 13.40 0.40 3.57
N GLU A 32 12.77 0.48 2.41
CA GLU A 32 13.27 -0.13 1.17
C GLU A 32 14.57 0.53 0.72
N THR A 33 14.68 1.86 0.77
CA THR A 33 15.92 2.59 0.48
C THR A 33 17.06 2.15 1.39
N LEU A 34 16.82 2.06 2.71
CA LEU A 34 17.82 1.57 3.66
C LEU A 34 18.20 0.11 3.36
N SER A 35 17.23 -0.73 3.04
CA SER A 35 17.48 -2.14 2.69
C SER A 35 18.33 -2.27 1.42
N MET A 36 18.04 -1.49 0.38
CA MET A 36 18.83 -1.46 -0.84
C MET A 36 20.28 -1.00 -0.58
N ILE A 37 20.48 0.02 0.26
CA ILE A 37 21.82 0.53 0.57
C ILE A 37 22.63 -0.47 1.41
N PHE A 38 22.04 -1.01 2.47
CA PHE A 38 22.79 -1.79 3.46
C PHE A 38 22.79 -3.30 3.21
N LEU A 39 21.79 -3.83 2.50
CA LEU A 39 21.67 -5.26 2.16
C LEU A 39 21.82 -5.48 0.66
N GLY A 40 21.19 -4.65 -0.17
CA GLY A 40 21.22 -4.77 -1.63
C GLY A 40 22.59 -4.51 -2.25
N LEU A 41 23.24 -3.38 -1.94
CA LEU A 41 24.55 -3.02 -2.51
C LEU A 41 25.63 -4.08 -2.23
N PRO A 42 25.80 -4.59 -1.00
CA PRO A 42 26.73 -5.68 -0.74
C PRO A 42 26.40 -6.95 -1.55
N LEU A 43 25.11 -7.29 -1.66
CA LEU A 43 24.65 -8.49 -2.36
C LEU A 43 24.91 -8.42 -3.86
N VAL A 44 24.66 -7.27 -4.49
CA VAL A 44 24.91 -7.05 -5.92
C VAL A 44 26.41 -7.13 -6.24
N LYS A 45 27.28 -6.65 -5.35
CA LYS A 45 28.73 -6.79 -5.52
C LYS A 45 29.18 -8.25 -5.48
N ALA A 46 28.56 -9.07 -4.65
CA ALA A 46 28.90 -10.48 -4.52
C ALA A 46 28.27 -11.36 -5.63
N ALA A 47 27.04 -11.05 -6.04
CA ALA A 47 26.27 -11.85 -7.00
C ALA A 47 25.39 -10.94 -7.89
N PRO A 48 25.92 -10.41 -9.01
CA PRO A 48 25.20 -9.43 -9.83
C PRO A 48 23.93 -9.98 -10.50
N LEU A 49 23.86 -11.28 -10.76
CA LEU A 49 22.66 -11.95 -11.30
C LEU A 49 21.47 -11.88 -10.34
N VAL A 50 21.71 -11.74 -9.02
CA VAL A 50 20.66 -11.57 -8.00
C VAL A 50 19.89 -10.25 -8.20
N LEU A 51 20.47 -9.29 -8.93
CA LEU A 51 19.77 -8.05 -9.29
C LEU A 51 18.47 -8.30 -10.09
N LEU A 52 18.43 -9.36 -10.91
CA LEU A 52 17.23 -9.74 -11.66
C LEU A 52 16.10 -10.17 -10.72
N SER A 53 16.43 -10.91 -9.65
CA SER A 53 15.45 -11.27 -8.61
C SER A 53 15.00 -10.10 -7.74
N ALA A 54 15.73 -8.97 -7.74
CA ALA A 54 15.36 -7.76 -7.01
C ALA A 54 14.43 -6.82 -7.81
N LEU A 55 14.21 -7.07 -9.11
CA LEU A 55 13.33 -6.25 -9.96
C LEU A 55 11.90 -6.10 -9.43
N PRO A 56 11.24 -7.14 -8.90
CA PRO A 56 9.91 -6.99 -8.29
C PRO A 56 9.91 -5.96 -7.15
N GLY A 57 10.91 -6.02 -6.26
CA GLY A 57 11.07 -5.06 -5.17
C GLY A 57 11.32 -3.62 -5.65
N VAL A 58 12.06 -3.43 -6.75
CA VAL A 58 12.25 -2.10 -7.36
C VAL A 58 10.96 -1.54 -7.93
N VAL A 59 10.16 -2.37 -8.60
CA VAL A 59 8.83 -1.96 -9.08
C VAL A 59 7.95 -1.56 -7.90
N LEU A 60 7.93 -2.37 -6.83
CA LEU A 60 7.17 -2.06 -5.62
C LEU A 60 7.61 -0.77 -4.95
N TYR A 61 8.91 -0.49 -4.91
CA TYR A 61 9.45 0.78 -4.41
C TYR A 61 8.86 1.99 -5.15
N LEU A 62 8.80 1.94 -6.48
CA LEU A 62 8.18 3.01 -7.28
C LEU A 62 6.68 3.13 -7.02
N LEU A 63 5.99 2.00 -6.81
CA LEU A 63 4.57 1.97 -6.49
C LEU A 63 4.32 2.57 -5.09
N HIS A 64 5.14 2.29 -4.08
CA HIS A 64 5.06 2.92 -2.77
C HIS A 64 5.34 4.42 -2.82
N TRP A 65 6.28 4.85 -3.66
CA TRP A 65 6.49 6.28 -3.91
C TRP A 65 5.23 6.94 -4.46
N HIS A 66 4.58 6.28 -5.43
CA HIS A 66 3.30 6.73 -5.98
C HIS A 66 2.17 6.78 -4.93
N LEU A 67 2.11 5.79 -4.02
CA LEU A 67 1.19 5.80 -2.87
C LEU A 67 1.48 6.94 -1.89
N ALA A 68 2.75 7.19 -1.58
CA ALA A 68 3.19 8.24 -0.65
C ALA A 68 2.81 9.64 -1.15
N LEU A 69 2.90 9.85 -2.47
CA LEU A 69 2.43 11.08 -3.13
C LEU A 69 0.90 11.25 -3.10
N GLY A 70 0.15 10.25 -2.65
CA GLY A 70 -1.31 10.31 -2.52
C GLY A 70 -2.06 10.30 -3.85
N ARG A 71 -1.38 9.90 -4.94
CA ARG A 71 -1.94 9.87 -6.31
C ARG A 71 -2.76 8.62 -6.62
N ALA A 72 -2.79 7.66 -5.70
CA ALA A 72 -3.46 6.38 -5.87
C ALA A 72 -4.83 6.28 -5.19
N GLY A 73 -5.72 5.51 -5.82
CA GLY A 73 -6.96 5.03 -5.22
C GLY A 73 -6.75 3.82 -4.30
N ARG A 74 -7.77 3.49 -3.51
CA ARG A 74 -7.67 2.42 -2.49
C ARG A 74 -7.48 1.01 -3.03
N VAL A 75 -8.12 0.68 -4.15
CA VAL A 75 -8.01 -0.67 -4.75
C VAL A 75 -6.57 -0.90 -5.19
N PHE A 76 -5.99 0.08 -5.89
CA PHE A 76 -4.59 0.07 -6.25
C PHE A 76 -3.68 -0.07 -5.02
N ALA A 77 -3.94 0.70 -3.97
CA ALA A 77 -3.16 0.58 -2.74
C ALA A 77 -3.25 -0.82 -2.10
N ALA A 78 -4.44 -1.43 -2.05
CA ALA A 78 -4.60 -2.78 -1.53
C ALA A 78 -3.82 -3.82 -2.36
N VAL A 79 -3.82 -3.66 -3.69
CA VAL A 79 -3.03 -4.52 -4.59
C VAL A 79 -1.54 -4.33 -4.36
N VAL A 80 -1.06 -3.09 -4.26
CA VAL A 80 0.35 -2.79 -3.97
C VAL A 80 0.77 -3.44 -2.65
N TRP A 81 0.04 -3.18 -1.56
CA TRP A 81 0.35 -3.79 -0.25
C TRP A 81 0.27 -5.32 -0.26
N GLY A 82 -0.60 -5.91 -1.08
CA GLY A 82 -0.67 -7.36 -1.29
C GLY A 82 0.58 -7.91 -1.98
N PHE A 83 1.06 -7.23 -3.04
CA PHE A 83 2.32 -7.60 -3.68
C PHE A 83 3.53 -7.36 -2.78
N THR A 84 3.54 -6.30 -1.96
CA THR A 84 4.58 -6.05 -0.96
C THR A 84 4.68 -7.20 0.04
N LEU A 85 3.54 -7.76 0.46
CA LEU A 85 3.54 -8.93 1.33
C LEU A 85 4.18 -10.15 0.64
N LEU A 86 3.82 -10.41 -0.62
CA LEU A 86 4.40 -11.51 -1.38
C LEU A 86 5.92 -11.33 -1.59
N ASP A 87 6.36 -10.11 -1.85
CA ASP A 87 7.78 -9.76 -2.03
C ASP A 87 8.58 -9.92 -0.73
N GLU A 88 8.05 -9.47 0.41
CA GLU A 88 8.68 -9.70 1.72
C GLU A 88 8.78 -11.19 2.04
N LEU A 89 7.72 -11.97 1.75
CA LEU A 89 7.74 -13.43 1.91
C LEU A 89 8.77 -14.09 0.97
N TRP A 90 8.84 -13.64 -0.27
CA TRP A 90 9.81 -14.13 -1.25
C TRP A 90 11.26 -13.84 -0.82
N GLY A 91 11.53 -12.63 -0.33
CA GLY A 91 12.84 -12.27 0.22
C GLY A 91 13.23 -13.14 1.41
N LEU A 92 12.28 -13.48 2.29
CA LEU A 92 12.51 -14.40 3.42
C LEU A 92 12.97 -15.78 2.94
N PHE A 93 12.36 -16.30 1.88
CA PHE A 93 12.77 -17.58 1.28
C PHE A 93 14.18 -17.50 0.70
N LEU A 94 14.47 -16.48 -0.12
CA LEU A 94 15.80 -16.30 -0.72
C LEU A 94 16.92 -16.18 0.32
N PHE A 95 16.65 -15.56 1.48
CA PHE A 95 17.66 -15.43 2.52
C PHE A 95 18.04 -16.74 3.20
N GLN A 96 17.14 -17.74 3.24
CA GLN A 96 17.47 -19.05 3.81
C GLN A 96 18.55 -19.78 2.99
N GLU A 97 18.72 -19.41 1.73
CA GLU A 97 19.69 -20.00 0.80
C GLU A 97 21.04 -19.27 0.77
N LEU A 98 21.21 -18.17 1.53
CA LEU A 98 22.49 -17.46 1.61
C LEU A 98 23.46 -18.14 2.60
N ASP A 99 24.60 -18.60 2.08
CA ASP A 99 25.69 -19.14 2.89
C ASP A 99 26.35 -18.05 3.79
N SER A 100 26.29 -18.27 5.10
CA SER A 100 27.08 -17.56 6.14
C SER A 100 26.89 -16.03 6.31
N PRO A 101 25.68 -15.52 6.60
CA PRO A 101 25.48 -14.10 6.92
C PRO A 101 26.11 -13.70 8.27
N THR A 102 26.62 -12.47 8.35
CA THR A 102 27.15 -11.92 9.61
C THR A 102 26.03 -11.64 10.62
N ARG A 103 26.34 -11.69 11.93
CA ARG A 103 25.34 -11.38 13.00
C ARG A 103 24.67 -10.02 12.84
N ALA A 104 25.40 -9.02 12.33
CA ALA A 104 24.87 -7.68 12.07
C ALA A 104 23.84 -7.70 10.93
N GLN A 105 24.12 -8.42 9.84
CA GLN A 105 23.19 -8.59 8.71
C GLN A 105 21.93 -9.33 9.13
N ILE A 106 22.04 -10.40 9.93
CA ILE A 106 20.88 -11.13 10.45
C ILE A 106 19.97 -10.21 11.28
N ARG A 107 20.56 -9.42 12.19
CA ARG A 107 19.80 -8.47 13.02
C ARG A 107 19.13 -7.39 12.17
N MET A 108 19.85 -6.84 11.20
CA MET A 108 19.34 -5.80 10.32
C MET A 108 18.19 -6.33 9.44
N LEU A 109 18.34 -7.55 8.94
CA LEU A 109 17.31 -8.24 8.17
C LEU A 109 16.06 -8.52 9.00
N HIS A 110 16.23 -9.01 10.24
CA HIS A 110 15.11 -9.24 11.15
C HIS A 110 14.31 -7.95 11.38
N TRP A 111 14.99 -6.83 11.66
CA TRP A 111 14.34 -5.54 11.80
C TRP A 111 13.68 -5.06 10.51
N SER A 112 14.32 -5.28 9.37
CA SER A 112 13.78 -4.96 8.05
C SER A 112 12.45 -5.68 7.81
N TYR A 113 12.39 -6.99 8.02
CA TYR A 113 11.16 -7.78 7.89
C TYR A 113 10.10 -7.41 8.92
N PHE A 114 10.50 -7.25 10.18
CA PHE A 114 9.57 -6.90 11.25
C PHE A 114 8.87 -5.57 10.95
N LEU A 115 9.63 -4.56 10.49
CA LEU A 115 9.08 -3.27 10.10
C LEU A 115 8.19 -3.37 8.85
N GLY A 116 8.64 -4.08 7.81
CA GLY A 116 7.88 -4.28 6.58
C GLY A 116 6.52 -4.94 6.85
N LEU A 117 6.50 -6.07 7.58
CA LEU A 117 5.28 -6.75 7.99
C LEU A 117 4.36 -5.86 8.83
N SER A 118 4.94 -5.11 9.77
CA SER A 118 4.17 -4.17 10.59
C SER A 118 3.49 -3.10 9.75
N PHE A 119 4.19 -2.52 8.77
CA PHE A 119 3.62 -1.52 7.86
C PHE A 119 2.52 -2.10 6.98
N ILE A 120 2.72 -3.30 6.43
CA ILE A 120 1.72 -4.02 5.63
C ILE A 120 0.45 -4.25 6.44
N VAL A 121 0.57 -4.83 7.64
CA VAL A 121 -0.58 -5.14 8.50
C VAL A 121 -1.35 -3.87 8.88
N LEU A 122 -0.63 -2.81 9.26
CA LEU A 122 -1.25 -1.53 9.60
C LEU A 122 -1.96 -0.91 8.39
N ALA A 123 -1.35 -0.95 7.20
CA ALA A 123 -1.92 -0.36 6.00
C ALA A 123 -3.15 -1.14 5.51
N LEU A 124 -3.08 -2.47 5.46
CA LEU A 124 -4.21 -3.32 5.08
C LEU A 124 -5.35 -3.24 6.11
N GLY A 125 -5.02 -3.23 7.40
CA GLY A 125 -5.99 -3.04 8.48
C GLY A 125 -6.71 -1.70 8.37
N GLU A 126 -5.98 -0.63 8.07
CA GLU A 126 -6.53 0.71 7.86
C GLU A 126 -7.46 0.77 6.65
N LEU A 127 -7.04 0.18 5.53
CA LEU A 127 -7.84 0.06 4.31
C LEU A 127 -9.14 -0.72 4.56
N GLY A 128 -9.03 -1.89 5.22
CA GLY A 128 -10.15 -2.75 5.56
C GLY A 128 -11.15 -2.08 6.51
N TRP A 129 -10.65 -1.45 7.57
CA TRP A 129 -11.47 -0.71 8.54
C TRP A 129 -12.26 0.41 7.87
N ARG A 130 -11.61 1.23 7.04
CA ARG A 130 -12.29 2.31 6.30
C ARG A 130 -13.30 1.79 5.29
N TRP A 131 -13.05 0.63 4.70
CA TRP A 131 -13.98 0.00 3.78
C TRP A 131 -15.25 -0.47 4.49
N GLN A 132 -15.10 -1.10 5.65
CA GLN A 132 -16.22 -1.56 6.47
C GLN A 132 -17.09 -0.39 6.95
N ILE A 133 -16.49 0.68 7.50
CA ILE A 133 -17.24 1.88 7.93
C ILE A 133 -18.06 2.47 6.79
N ARG A 134 -17.50 2.54 5.58
CA ARG A 134 -18.23 3.08 4.42
C ARG A 134 -19.37 2.18 3.99
N ARG A 135 -19.18 0.86 3.97
CA ARG A 135 -20.25 -0.10 3.68
C ARG A 135 -21.41 0.06 4.66
N VAL A 136 -21.12 0.21 5.95
CA VAL A 136 -22.14 0.46 6.97
C VAL A 136 -22.87 1.79 6.74
N ARG A 137 -22.15 2.88 6.47
CA ARG A 137 -22.77 4.19 6.18
C ARG A 137 -23.61 4.17 4.91
N ALA A 138 -23.14 3.54 3.84
CA ALA A 138 -23.87 3.42 2.58
C ALA A 138 -25.20 2.66 2.79
N ARG A 139 -25.17 1.54 3.53
CA ARG A 139 -26.39 0.79 3.89
C ARG A 139 -27.38 1.63 4.71
N ARG A 140 -26.89 2.40 5.69
CA ARG A 140 -27.75 3.33 6.47
C ARG A 140 -28.37 4.41 5.60
N ASN A 141 -27.60 5.00 4.68
CA ASN A 141 -28.10 6.05 3.78
C ASN A 141 -29.19 5.51 2.83
N VAL A 142 -29.01 4.32 2.27
CA VAL A 142 -30.02 3.66 1.44
C VAL A 142 -31.30 3.40 2.25
N HIS A 143 -31.17 2.94 3.49
CA HIS A 143 -32.32 2.73 4.37
C HIS A 143 -33.06 4.03 4.71
N HIS A 144 -32.33 5.11 5.00
CA HIS A 144 -32.92 6.44 5.20
C HIS A 144 -33.64 6.96 3.96
N GLN A 145 -33.04 6.81 2.78
CA GLN A 145 -33.66 7.21 1.52
C GLN A 145 -34.94 6.39 1.23
N ALA A 146 -34.91 5.08 1.50
CA ALA A 146 -36.10 4.23 1.38
C ALA A 146 -37.24 4.67 2.33
N MET A 147 -36.91 5.02 3.58
CA MET A 147 -37.92 5.53 4.53
C MET A 147 -38.51 6.89 4.10
N LEU A 148 -37.69 7.80 3.58
CA LEU A 148 -38.16 9.09 3.08
C LEU A 148 -39.06 8.94 1.86
N ALA A 149 -38.68 8.09 0.90
CA ALA A 149 -39.50 7.79 -0.28
C ALA A 149 -40.85 7.14 0.09
N GLY A 150 -40.88 6.30 1.13
CA GLY A 150 -42.12 5.70 1.63
C GLY A 150 -43.07 6.69 2.29
N ARG A 151 -42.54 7.74 2.95
CA ARG A 151 -43.35 8.82 3.54
C ARG A 151 -43.94 9.78 2.52
N GLN A 152 -43.26 10.03 1.40
CA GLN A 152 -43.77 10.91 0.33
C GLN A 152 -44.90 10.29 -0.50
N ARG A 153 -45.14 8.98 -0.39
CA ARG A 153 -46.21 8.26 -1.11
C ARG A 153 -47.49 8.09 -0.30
N ARG A 154 -47.52 8.55 0.95
CA ARG A 154 -48.72 8.59 1.80
C ARG A 154 -49.18 10.03 1.95
#